data_AF-A0A1Z5JLW1-F1
#
_entry.id   AF-A0A1Z5JLW1-F1
#
_cell.length_a   1.000
_cell.length_b   1.000
_cell.length_c   1.000
_cell.angle_alpha   90.00
_cell.angle_beta   90.00
_cell.angle_gamma   90.00
#
_symmetry.space_group_name_H-M   'P 1'
#
loop_
_entity.id
_entity.type
_entity.pdbx_description
1 polymer ?
#
loop_
_entity_poly.entity_id
_entity_poly.type
_entity_poly.pdbx_seq_one_letter_code
_entity_poly.pdbx_strand_id
1 'polypeptide(L)'
;MGLFTTLFGGSLGFAAQAYSNSIRKVPISRQPWNHLGMFILGCYAGAKYPKWEETLVNDINAMRSERGLSPMVGSNKWIKYSLPEEEPGQIVETSETSP
;
A
#
# COMPACT_ATOMS: atom_id res chain seq x y z
N MET A 1 5.84 11.00 2.68
CA MET A 1 6.68 9.99 2.01
C MET A 1 7.97 9.84 2.78
N GLY A 2 8.24 8.65 3.32
CA GLY A 2 9.46 8.42 4.08
C GLY A 2 10.65 8.26 3.13
N LEU A 3 11.77 8.91 3.42
CA LEU A 3 13.03 8.67 2.70
C LEU A 3 13.38 7.17 2.69
N PHE A 4 13.02 6.46 3.77
CA PHE A 4 13.18 5.01 3.88
C PHE A 4 12.40 4.23 2.81
N THR A 5 11.14 4.55 2.53
CA THR A 5 10.32 3.77 1.56
C THR A 5 10.83 3.96 0.14
N THR A 6 11.27 5.18 -0.19
CA THR A 6 11.89 5.49 -1.47
C THR A 6 13.22 4.76 -1.63
N LEU A 7 14.12 4.84 -0.65
CA LEU A 7 15.42 4.16 -0.69
C LEU A 7 15.28 2.64 -0.68
N PHE A 8 14.31 2.11 0.07
CA PHE A 8 13.98 0.70 0.09
C PHE A 8 13.52 0.23 -1.29
N GLY A 9 12.59 0.95 -1.92
CA GLY A 9 12.16 0.69 -3.30
C GLY A 9 13.32 0.72 -4.29
N GLY A 10 14.20 1.72 -4.19
CA GLY A 10 15.39 1.82 -5.04
C GLY A 10 16.35 0.65 -4.84
N SER A 11 16.65 0.29 -3.59
CA SER A 11 17.52 -0.85 -3.27
C SER A 11 16.96 -2.17 -3.79
N LEU A 12 15.63 -2.34 -3.77
CA LEU A 12 14.95 -3.51 -4.33
C LEU A 12 15.08 -3.56 -5.86
N GLY A 13 14.93 -2.41 -6.54
CA GLY A 13 15.14 -2.29 -7.98
C GLY A 13 16.59 -2.62 -8.39
N PHE A 14 17.57 -2.14 -7.63
CA PHE A 14 18.97 -2.50 -7.81
C PHE A 14 19.21 -4.00 -7.58
N ALA A 15 18.67 -4.57 -6.50
CA ALA A 15 18.80 -5.99 -6.18
C ALA A 15 18.18 -6.87 -7.26
N ALA A 16 17.02 -6.49 -7.80
CA ALA A 16 16.37 -7.22 -8.89
C ALA A 16 17.24 -7.25 -10.16
N GLN A 17 17.92 -6.16 -10.48
CA GLN A 17 18.82 -6.11 -11.63
C GLN A 17 20.13 -6.89 -11.39
N ALA A 18 20.68 -6.83 -10.18
CA ALA A 18 21.81 -7.65 -9.78
C ALA A 18 21.46 -9.15 -9.83
N TYR A 19 20.25 -9.51 -9.38
CA TYR A 19 19.73 -10.86 -9.43
C TYR A 19 19.53 -11.35 -10.86
N SER A 20 18.96 -10.52 -11.75
CA SER A 20 18.82 -10.81 -13.17
C SER A 20 20.17 -11.13 -13.83
N ASN A 21 21.22 -10.36 -13.52
CA ASN A 21 22.56 -10.61 -14.03
C ASN A 21 23.16 -11.91 -13.46
N SER A 22 22.89 -12.22 -12.19
CA SER A 22 23.35 -13.45 -11.54
C SER A 22 22.73 -14.71 -12.17
N ILE A 23 21.44 -14.70 -12.50
CA ILE A 23 20.76 -15.80 -13.19
C ILE A 23 21.40 -16.07 -14.56
N ARG A 24 21.80 -15.00 -15.26
CA ARG A 24 22.45 -15.09 -16.57
C ARG A 24 23.92 -15.53 -16.47
N LYS A 25 24.47 -15.70 -15.26
CA LYS A 25 25.89 -15.97 -14.99
C LYS A 25 26.82 -14.92 -15.60
N VAL A 26 26.33 -13.69 -15.73
CA VAL A 26 27.07 -12.54 -16.28
C VAL A 26 27.60 -11.70 -15.11
N PRO A 27 28.80 -11.08 -15.20
CA PRO A 27 29.28 -10.20 -14.14
C PRO A 27 28.25 -9.14 -13.79
N ILE A 28 28.02 -8.97 -12.49
CA ILE A 28 26.99 -8.08 -11.94
C ILE A 28 27.10 -6.67 -12.53
N SER A 29 28.31 -6.16 -12.73
CA SER A 29 28.58 -4.80 -13.23
C SER A 29 28.59 -4.67 -14.76
N ARG A 30 28.15 -5.67 -15.54
CA ARG A 30 28.26 -5.59 -17.02
C ARG A 30 27.59 -4.35 -17.62
N GLN A 31 26.47 -3.91 -17.07
CA GLN A 31 25.76 -2.69 -17.51
C GLN A 31 25.38 -1.85 -16.28
N PRO A 32 26.27 -0.96 -15.79
CA PRO A 32 26.04 -0.18 -14.58
C PRO A 32 24.86 0.79 -14.71
N TRP A 33 24.64 1.31 -15.92
CA TRP A 33 23.52 2.21 -16.21
C TRP A 33 22.15 1.55 -16.05
N ASN A 34 22.04 0.25 -16.30
CA ASN A 34 20.78 -0.46 -16.09
C ASN A 34 20.45 -0.60 -14.60
N HIS A 35 21.46 -0.76 -13.75
CA HIS A 35 21.27 -0.76 -12.30
C HIS A 35 20.78 0.59 -11.80
N LEU A 36 21.33 1.68 -12.34
CA LEU A 36 20.86 3.02 -12.02
C LEU A 36 19.43 3.26 -12.50
N GLY A 37 19.10 2.82 -13.72
CA GLY A 37 17.73 2.90 -14.25
C GLY A 37 16.72 2.14 -13.38
N MET A 38 17.06 0.90 -12.98
CA MET A 38 16.21 0.10 -12.10
C MET A 38 16.14 0.63 -10.67
N PHE A 39 17.22 1.23 -10.16
CA PHE A 39 17.20 1.92 -8.87
C PHE A 39 16.26 3.13 -8.90
N ILE A 40 16.31 3.96 -9.94
CA ILE A 40 15.41 5.11 -10.09
C ILE A 40 13.96 4.65 -10.23
N LEU A 41 13.71 3.60 -11.02
CA LEU A 41 12.38 3.00 -11.16
C LEU A 41 11.87 2.46 -9.82
N GLY A 42 12.73 1.81 -9.05
CA GLY A 42 12.43 1.33 -7.70
C GLY A 42 12.12 2.47 -6.73
N CYS A 43 12.87 3.57 -6.76
CA CYS A 43 12.59 4.76 -5.97
C CYS A 43 11.22 5.36 -6.31
N TYR A 44 10.90 5.47 -7.61
CA TYR A 44 9.58 5.94 -8.06
C TYR A 44 8.46 5.04 -7.54
N ALA A 45 8.60 3.72 -7.67
CA ALA A 45 7.64 2.76 -7.15
C ALA A 45 7.48 2.86 -5.63
N GLY A 46 8.58 2.93 -4.87
CA GLY A 46 8.57 3.09 -3.42
C GLY A 46 7.95 4.40 -2.93
N ALA A 47 7.97 5.46 -3.75
CA ALA A 47 7.29 6.72 -3.46
C ALA A 47 5.80 6.73 -3.88
N LYS A 48 5.42 5.96 -4.90
CA LYS A 48 4.05 5.92 -5.45
C LYS A 48 3.16 4.91 -4.72
N TYR A 49 3.72 3.77 -4.32
CA TYR A 49 3.00 2.68 -3.66
C TYR A 49 2.20 3.10 -2.40
N PRO A 50 2.76 3.80 -1.41
CA PRO A 50 2.01 4.22 -0.22
C PRO A 50 0.82 5.16 -0.53
N LYS A 51 0.96 6.03 -1.54
CA LYS A 51 -0.14 6.88 -2.04
C LYS A 51 -1.29 6.05 -2.61
N TRP A 52 -0.96 5.00 -3.34
CA TRP A 52 -1.96 4.09 -3.89
C TRP A 52 -2.66 3.29 -2.80
N GLU A 53 -1.93 2.84 -1.79
CA GLU A 53 -2.52 2.18 -0.62
C GLU A 53 -3.54 3.08 0.08
N GLU A 54 -3.18 4.35 0.36
CA GLU A 54 -4.09 5.33 0.97
C GLU A 54 -5.35 5.56 0.13
N THR A 55 -5.19 5.67 -1.18
CA THR A 55 -6.32 5.88 -2.10
C THR A 55 -7.26 4.68 -2.10
N LEU A 56 -6.70 3.46 -2.20
CA LEU A 56 -7.49 2.22 -2.18
C LEU A 56 -8.23 2.04 -0.86
N VAL A 57 -7.60 2.36 0.27
CA VAL A 57 -8.27 2.32 1.59
C VAL A 57 -9.44 3.30 1.64
N ASN A 58 -9.26 4.52 1.13
CA ASN A 58 -10.33 5.53 1.09
C ASN A 58 -11.48 5.09 0.19
N ASP A 59 -11.19 4.59 -1.01
CA ASP A 59 -12.20 4.10 -1.96
C ASP A 59 -13.00 2.93 -1.35
N ILE A 60 -12.31 2.00 -0.68
CA ILE A 60 -12.96 0.90 0.03
C ILE A 60 -13.82 1.40 1.18
N ASN A 61 -13.36 2.41 1.92
CA ASN A 61 -14.13 2.98 3.03
C ASN A 61 -15.38 3.72 2.55
N ALA A 62 -15.33 4.41 1.42
CA ALA A 62 -16.50 5.01 0.79
C ALA A 62 -17.53 3.93 0.40
N MET A 63 -17.09 2.85 -0.24
CA MET A 63 -17.96 1.73 -0.59
C MET A 63 -18.55 1.02 0.64
N ARG A 64 -17.83 1.01 1.78
CA ARG A 64 -18.34 0.44 3.04
C ARG A 64 -19.36 1.35 3.72
N SER A 65 -19.12 2.66 3.74
CA SER A 65 -20.07 3.61 4.33
C SER A 65 -21.41 3.59 3.61
N GLU A 66 -21.43 3.43 2.29
CA GLU A 66 -22.66 3.28 1.51
C GLU A 66 -23.48 2.04 1.92
N ARG A 67 -22.81 1.01 2.45
CA ARG A 67 -23.42 -0.26 2.87
C ARG A 67 -23.68 -0.33 4.37
N GLY A 68 -23.46 0.76 5.12
CA GLY A 68 -23.56 0.78 6.58
C GLY A 68 -22.52 -0.11 7.28
N LEU A 69 -21.43 -0.46 6.60
CA LEU A 69 -20.36 -1.30 7.15
C LEU A 69 -19.29 -0.44 7.82
N SER A 70 -18.67 -0.97 8.88
CA SER A 70 -17.56 -0.30 9.58
C SER A 70 -16.37 -0.05 8.65
N PRO A 71 -15.59 1.04 8.86
CA PRO A 71 -14.45 1.38 7.99
C PRO A 71 -13.31 0.36 8.10
N MET A 72 -12.63 0.08 6.99
CA MET A 72 -11.28 -0.49 7.04
C MET A 72 -10.35 0.57 7.61
N VAL A 73 -9.82 0.24 8.76
CA VAL A 73 -8.58 0.84 9.24
C VAL A 73 -7.46 -0.09 8.77
N GLY A 74 -6.49 0.41 7.99
CA GLY A 74 -5.36 -0.39 7.52
C GLY A 74 -4.45 -0.78 8.69
N SER A 75 -4.02 -2.05 8.75
CA SER A 75 -3.20 -2.60 9.84
C SER A 75 -1.75 -2.13 9.72
N ASN A 76 -1.50 -0.84 9.92
CA ASN A 76 -0.16 -0.28 9.91
C ASN A 76 0.46 -0.17 11.33
N LYS A 77 -0.06 -0.92 12.31
CA LYS A 77 0.48 -0.97 13.68
C LYS A 77 0.86 -2.39 14.07
N TRP A 78 2.02 -2.52 14.70
CA TRP A 78 2.47 -3.73 15.38
C TRP A 78 1.68 -4.00 16.69
N ILE A 79 0.64 -3.21 16.99
CA ILE A 79 -0.19 -3.26 18.21
C ILE A 79 -1.67 -3.13 17.80
N LYS A 80 -2.49 -4.03 18.35
CA LYS A 80 -3.87 -4.40 17.97
C LYS A 80 -4.86 -3.23 17.88
N TYR A 81 -5.87 -3.43 17.02
CA TYR A 81 -7.14 -2.70 17.06
C TYR A 81 -7.81 -2.84 18.42
N SER A 82 -8.17 -1.72 19.04
CA SER A 82 -9.36 -1.65 19.87
C SER A 82 -10.50 -1.13 18.98
N LEU A 83 -11.58 -1.90 18.91
CA LEU A 83 -12.86 -1.44 18.37
C LEU A 83 -13.27 -0.17 19.14
N PRO A 84 -13.86 0.86 18.50
CA PRO A 84 -14.65 1.82 19.26
C PRO A 84 -15.79 1.04 19.91
N GLU A 85 -15.96 1.19 21.22
CA GLU A 85 -17.15 0.72 21.92
C GLU A 85 -18.35 1.34 21.20
N GLU A 86 -19.28 0.51 20.72
CA GLU A 86 -20.53 1.01 20.16
C GLU A 86 -21.19 1.87 21.23
N GLU A 87 -21.17 3.19 21.05
CA GLU A 87 -22.05 4.08 21.80
C GLU A 87 -23.49 3.68 21.41
N PRO A 88 -24.30 3.18 22.37
CA PRO A 88 -25.63 2.67 22.10
C PRO A 88 -26.57 3.83 21.78
N GLY A 89 -26.62 4.31 20.52
CA GLY A 89 -27.37 5.55 20.29
C GLY A 89 -27.60 6.09 18.88
N GLN A 90 -27.29 5.40 17.78
CA GLN A 90 -27.75 5.87 16.45
C GLN A 90 -28.81 4.95 15.84
N ILE A 91 -30.02 5.31 16.22
CA ILE A 91 -31.34 4.93 15.74
C ILE A 91 -31.36 4.93 14.20
N VAL A 92 -31.42 3.74 13.59
CA VAL A 92 -31.92 3.57 12.22
C VAL A 92 -33.41 3.28 12.33
N GLU A 93 -34.19 4.35 12.43
CA GLU A 93 -35.64 4.31 12.31
C GLU A 93 -36.04 5.24 11.18
N THR A 94 -36.36 4.64 10.02
CA THR A 94 -37.39 5.05 9.04
C THR A 94 -37.50 3.89 8.04
N SER A 95 -38.43 2.94 8.20
CA SER A 95 -39.87 2.98 7.87
C SER A 95 -40.19 2.86 6.36
N GLU A 96 -40.94 1.79 6.04
CA GLU A 96 -41.82 1.57 4.86
C GLU A 96 -41.13 1.12 3.55
N THR A 97 -41.44 -0.05 2.96
CA THR A 97 -42.76 -0.42 2.40
C THR A 97 -43.01 -1.95 2.33
N SER A 98 -44.27 -2.33 2.62
CA SER A 98 -44.92 -3.67 2.60
C SER A 98 -45.10 -4.25 1.17
N PRO A 99 -45.74 -5.42 0.90
CA PRO A 99 -46.88 -6.09 1.57
C PRO A 99 -46.59 -7.39 2.34
#